data_AF-A0A3D1UT84-F1
#
_entry.id   AF-A0A3D1UT84-F1
#
_cell.length_a   1.000
_cell.length_b   1.000
_cell.length_c   1.000
_cell.angle_alpha   90.00
_cell.angle_beta   90.00
_cell.angle_gamma   90.00
#
_symmetry.space_group_name_H-M   'P 1'
#
loop_
_entity.id
_entity.type
_entity.pdbx_description
1 polymer ?
#
loop_
_entity_poly.entity_id
_entity_poly.type
_entity_poly.pdbx_seq_one_letter_code
_entity_poly.pdbx_strand_id
1 'polypeptide(L)'
;MFRDLFSIKKRKEEEMNGFVKVTGISAVLAAAGVLCGAESIAPQTLSDWAGVNQNVTQDAEGVITMKPKSTTISSKKAITVDPAKTYKLSGKFRKVPGSTVDTRIYFGLASCDEKGNPIPSGAVIVMPNTDTVLADAVKKGDKVIKVKDASKWDKRNFKIVAFNTKADLSDLPNRTFSSNITKLEQKGDVWEITLQAPMRTAYPAGTAVRQQSHGSTYMYPGAAYVSAPADWKEFTAEIKGQVKSGSPSKQWWPGARKGKIVIFSVWNKPTEMQFKDISLTEK
;
A
#
# COMPACT_ATOMS: atom_id res chain seq x y z
N MET A 1 -13.04 -74.96 21.97
CA MET A 1 -13.98 -73.82 22.02
C MET A 1 -13.52 -72.80 20.97
N PHE A 2 -13.72 -73.14 19.69
CA PHE A 2 -13.15 -72.45 18.52
C PHE A 2 -14.30 -72.06 17.59
N ARG A 3 -15.03 -70.99 17.94
CA ARG A 3 -16.17 -70.53 17.11
C ARG A 3 -16.33 -69.02 16.93
N ASP A 4 -15.42 -68.18 17.46
CA ASP A 4 -15.60 -66.71 17.39
C ASP A 4 -14.50 -65.91 16.68
N LEU A 5 -13.51 -66.54 16.05
CA LEU A 5 -12.49 -65.81 15.26
C LEU A 5 -12.82 -65.62 13.77
N PHE A 6 -13.88 -66.26 13.24
CA PHE A 6 -14.24 -66.15 11.82
C PHE A 6 -15.21 -65.00 11.49
N SER A 7 -15.80 -64.34 12.49
CA SER A 7 -16.76 -63.22 12.27
C SER A 7 -16.10 -61.83 12.27
N ILE A 8 -14.85 -61.71 12.77
CA ILE A 8 -14.12 -60.44 12.84
C ILE A 8 -13.31 -60.18 11.55
N LYS A 9 -12.95 -61.23 10.80
CA LYS A 9 -12.20 -61.09 9.53
C LYS A 9 -13.07 -60.63 8.36
N LYS A 10 -14.39 -60.90 8.38
CA LYS A 10 -15.32 -60.51 7.31
C LYS A 10 -15.89 -59.09 7.45
N ARG A 11 -15.62 -58.41 8.57
CA ARG A 11 -16.08 -57.02 8.81
C ARG A 11 -14.98 -55.96 8.62
N LYS A 12 -13.77 -56.38 8.21
CA LYS A 12 -12.64 -55.49 7.87
C LYS A 12 -12.33 -55.43 6.37
N GLU A 13 -13.02 -56.21 5.54
CA GLU A 13 -12.86 -56.20 4.08
C GLU A 13 -13.94 -55.39 3.33
N GLU A 14 -15.00 -54.93 4.01
CA GLU A 14 -16.07 -54.12 3.39
C GLU A 14 -16.04 -52.62 3.74
N GLU A 15 -15.16 -52.14 4.62
CA GLU A 15 -14.93 -50.69 4.85
C GLU A 15 -13.79 -50.11 4.01
N MET A 16 -13.23 -50.88 3.09
CA MET A 16 -12.13 -50.47 2.21
C MET A 16 -12.58 -50.39 0.75
N ASN A 17 -13.69 -49.69 0.49
CA ASN A 17 -14.10 -49.35 -0.89
C ASN A 17 -14.85 -48.01 -0.99
N GLY A 18 -14.37 -47.01 -0.24
CA GLY A 18 -14.85 -45.62 -0.28
C GLY A 18 -13.75 -44.63 -0.64
N PHE A 19 -12.82 -45.00 -1.52
CA PHE A 19 -11.76 -44.10 -1.99
C PHE A 19 -12.23 -43.35 -3.25
N VAL A 20 -13.22 -42.47 -3.11
CA VAL A 20 -13.45 -41.44 -4.13
C VAL A 20 -12.43 -40.33 -3.87
N LYS A 21 -11.25 -40.50 -4.46
CA LYS A 21 -10.36 -39.37 -4.77
C LYS A 21 -11.13 -38.43 -5.69
N VAL A 22 -11.80 -37.43 -5.14
CA VAL A 22 -12.17 -36.24 -5.90
C VAL A 22 -10.88 -35.45 -6.08
N THR A 23 -10.02 -35.91 -6.99
CA THR A 23 -9.03 -35.04 -7.64
C THR A 23 -9.82 -34.13 -8.56
N GLY A 24 -10.32 -33.03 -8.01
CA GLY A 24 -10.72 -31.87 -8.78
C GLY A 24 -9.46 -31.27 -9.41
N ILE A 25 -8.99 -31.85 -10.50
CA ILE A 25 -8.08 -31.18 -11.41
C ILE A 25 -8.92 -30.10 -12.07
N SER A 26 -8.81 -28.86 -11.58
CA SER A 26 -9.24 -27.70 -12.35
C SER A 26 -8.44 -27.71 -13.65
N ALA A 27 -9.10 -28.12 -14.74
CA ALA A 27 -8.54 -28.04 -16.07
C ALA A 27 -8.27 -26.57 -16.39
N VAL A 28 -6.99 -26.18 -16.34
CA VAL A 28 -6.53 -24.95 -16.99
C VAL A 28 -6.51 -25.25 -18.48
N LEU A 29 -7.54 -24.78 -19.19
CA LEU A 29 -7.53 -24.70 -20.64
C LEU A 29 -6.42 -23.73 -21.06
N ALA A 30 -5.26 -24.27 -21.42
CA ALA A 30 -4.22 -23.54 -22.14
C ALA A 30 -4.65 -23.42 -23.61
N ALA A 31 -5.43 -22.39 -23.93
CA ALA A 31 -5.58 -21.92 -25.29
C ALA A 31 -4.44 -20.93 -25.58
N ALA A 32 -3.49 -21.36 -26.41
CA ALA A 32 -2.46 -20.49 -26.98
C ALA A 32 -3.10 -19.56 -28.01
N GLY A 33 -3.59 -18.41 -27.54
CA GLY A 33 -3.81 -17.22 -28.34
C GLY A 33 -3.10 -16.07 -27.65
N VAL A 34 -2.41 -15.21 -28.39
CA VAL A 34 -2.03 -13.89 -27.87
C VAL A 34 -3.30 -13.05 -27.79
N LEU A 35 -4.16 -13.40 -26.83
CA LEU A 35 -5.09 -12.47 -26.24
C LEU A 35 -4.22 -11.61 -25.32
N CYS A 36 -4.18 -10.30 -25.54
CA CYS A 36 -3.79 -9.37 -24.50
C CYS A 36 -4.83 -9.51 -23.36
N GLY A 37 -4.70 -10.57 -22.56
CA GLY A 37 -5.57 -10.84 -21.43
C GLY A 37 -5.40 -9.74 -20.41
N ALA A 38 -6.51 -9.35 -19.78
CA ALA A 38 -6.49 -8.42 -18.66
C ALA A 38 -5.44 -8.86 -17.63
N GLU A 39 -4.46 -7.99 -17.35
CA GLU A 39 -3.42 -8.30 -16.36
C GLU A 39 -4.07 -8.47 -14.98
N SER A 40 -3.65 -9.48 -14.23
CA SER A 40 -4.13 -9.69 -12.86
C SER A 40 -3.04 -10.20 -11.94
N ILE A 41 -3.13 -9.81 -10.67
CA ILE A 41 -2.37 -10.40 -9.58
C ILE A 41 -3.33 -10.88 -8.50
N ALA A 42 -3.13 -12.11 -8.04
CA ALA A 42 -3.99 -12.76 -7.06
C ALA A 42 -3.14 -13.51 -6.02
N PRO A 43 -2.51 -12.82 -5.06
CA PRO A 43 -1.65 -13.45 -4.06
C PRO A 43 -2.47 -14.34 -3.10
N GLN A 44 -2.30 -15.67 -3.20
CA GLN A 44 -3.09 -16.63 -2.42
C GLN A 44 -2.28 -17.31 -1.32
N THR A 45 -0.96 -17.41 -1.45
CA THR A 45 -0.08 -18.08 -0.47
C THR A 45 0.82 -17.09 0.23
N LEU A 46 1.33 -17.41 1.43
CA LEU A 46 2.32 -16.57 2.11
C LEU A 46 3.54 -16.26 1.23
N SER A 47 3.92 -17.17 0.32
CA SER A 47 5.06 -16.97 -0.58
C SER A 47 4.84 -15.85 -1.61
N ASP A 48 3.58 -15.47 -1.89
CA ASP A 48 3.22 -14.39 -2.80
C ASP A 48 3.37 -13.00 -2.18
N TRP A 49 3.57 -12.95 -0.86
CA TRP A 49 3.65 -11.73 -0.08
C TRP A 49 5.08 -11.41 0.37
N ALA A 50 5.47 -10.15 0.27
CA ALA A 50 6.62 -9.58 0.95
C ALA A 50 6.19 -9.05 2.33
N GLY A 51 7.11 -9.03 3.30
CA GLY A 51 6.83 -8.53 4.66
C GLY A 51 6.17 -9.55 5.60
N VAL A 52 5.99 -10.80 5.15
CA VAL A 52 5.52 -11.91 5.99
C VAL A 52 6.51 -12.13 7.14
N ASN A 53 5.98 -12.21 8.35
CA ASN A 53 6.72 -12.47 9.58
C ASN A 53 5.93 -13.46 10.45
N GLN A 54 6.39 -13.76 11.66
CA GLN A 54 5.76 -14.73 12.56
C GLN A 54 4.29 -14.40 12.96
N ASN A 55 3.82 -13.18 12.70
CA ASN A 55 2.44 -12.76 12.99
C ASN A 55 1.49 -12.98 11.80
N VAL A 56 2.00 -13.50 10.67
CA VAL A 56 1.22 -13.83 9.48
C VAL A 56 1.31 -15.33 9.24
N THR A 57 0.20 -16.02 9.43
CA THR A 57 0.10 -17.47 9.26
C THR A 57 -0.95 -17.80 8.22
N GLN A 58 -0.91 -19.02 7.68
CA GLN A 58 -1.91 -19.53 6.74
C GLN A 58 -2.33 -20.93 7.17
N ASP A 59 -3.64 -21.19 7.15
CA ASP A 59 -4.19 -22.53 7.42
C ASP A 59 -4.27 -23.39 6.14
N ALA A 60 -4.71 -24.64 6.30
CA ALA A 60 -4.79 -25.61 5.20
C ALA A 60 -5.84 -25.21 4.13
N GLU A 61 -6.84 -24.43 4.53
CA GLU A 61 -7.89 -23.88 3.68
C GLU A 61 -7.43 -22.61 2.93
N GLY A 62 -6.19 -22.18 3.14
CA GLY A 62 -5.59 -21.02 2.48
C GLY A 62 -5.98 -19.68 3.10
N VAL A 63 -6.64 -19.66 4.26
CA VAL A 63 -6.98 -18.43 4.97
C VAL A 63 -5.73 -17.86 5.62
N ILE A 64 -5.40 -16.62 5.28
CA ILE A 64 -4.27 -15.92 5.89
C ILE A 64 -4.78 -15.18 7.13
N THR A 65 -4.12 -15.43 8.26
CA THR A 65 -4.39 -14.76 9.53
C THR A 65 -3.25 -13.81 9.86
N MET A 66 -3.60 -12.56 10.20
CA MET A 66 -2.66 -11.56 10.67
C MET A 66 -3.00 -11.16 12.11
N LYS A 67 -2.03 -11.40 13.00
CA LYS A 67 -2.12 -11.25 14.47
C LYS A 67 -1.34 -10.03 14.97
N PRO A 68 -1.53 -9.60 16.24
CA PRO A 68 -1.13 -8.27 16.66
C PRO A 68 0.39 -8.05 16.68
N LYS A 69 0.83 -7.14 15.81
CA LYS A 69 2.00 -6.25 15.86
C LYS A 69 2.02 -5.54 14.51
N SER A 70 2.52 -4.31 14.45
CA SER A 70 2.48 -3.51 13.22
C SER A 70 3.12 -4.25 12.04
N THR A 71 2.27 -4.85 11.23
CA THR A 71 2.62 -5.71 10.11
C THR A 71 2.02 -5.09 8.86
N THR A 72 2.88 -4.92 7.88
CA THR A 72 2.50 -4.56 6.51
C THR A 72 2.98 -5.68 5.62
N ILE A 73 2.06 -6.27 4.85
CA ILE A 73 2.43 -7.17 3.77
C ILE A 73 2.07 -6.52 2.44
N SER A 74 2.85 -6.83 1.41
CA SER A 74 2.56 -6.38 0.04
C SER A 74 2.76 -7.50 -0.96
N SER A 75 2.01 -7.50 -2.06
CA SER A 75 2.22 -8.50 -3.10
C SER A 75 3.64 -8.39 -3.67
N LYS A 76 4.33 -9.52 -3.85
CA LYS A 76 5.64 -9.54 -4.52
C LYS A 76 5.50 -9.15 -5.98
N LYS A 77 4.50 -9.73 -6.65
CA LYS A 77 4.09 -9.33 -7.99
C LYS A 77 3.40 -7.97 -7.96
N ALA A 78 3.56 -7.22 -9.04
CA ALA A 78 2.90 -5.95 -9.27
C ALA A 78 2.18 -6.02 -10.61
N ILE A 79 1.05 -5.31 -10.73
CA ILE A 79 0.40 -5.07 -12.01
C ILE A 79 1.09 -3.90 -12.72
N THR A 80 1.09 -3.88 -14.04
CA THR A 80 1.43 -2.69 -14.81
C THR A 80 0.30 -1.67 -14.71
N VAL A 81 0.66 -0.41 -14.45
CA VAL A 81 -0.30 0.69 -14.35
C VAL A 81 -0.34 1.48 -15.64
N ASP A 82 -1.50 1.46 -16.27
CA ASP A 82 -1.91 2.29 -17.38
C ASP A 82 -3.04 3.22 -16.90
N PRO A 83 -2.83 4.55 -16.84
CA PRO A 83 -3.84 5.52 -16.43
C PRO A 83 -5.13 5.50 -17.28
N ALA A 84 -5.10 4.99 -18.52
CA ALA A 84 -6.29 4.89 -19.36
C ALA A 84 -7.21 3.73 -18.93
N LYS A 85 -6.67 2.75 -18.20
CA LYS A 85 -7.40 1.55 -17.79
C LYS A 85 -8.05 1.69 -16.42
N THR A 86 -8.97 0.78 -16.16
CA THR A 86 -9.66 0.65 -14.87
C THR A 86 -9.23 -0.64 -14.20
N TYR A 87 -9.05 -0.61 -12.89
CA TYR A 87 -8.61 -1.76 -12.11
C TYR A 87 -9.61 -2.04 -10.99
N LYS A 88 -9.88 -3.33 -10.74
CA LYS A 88 -10.68 -3.80 -9.61
C LYS A 88 -9.78 -4.41 -8.55
N LEU A 89 -9.80 -3.85 -7.35
CA LEU A 89 -9.29 -4.48 -6.14
C LEU A 89 -10.42 -5.27 -5.48
N SER A 90 -10.19 -6.53 -5.10
CA SER A 90 -11.14 -7.32 -4.31
C SER A 90 -10.43 -8.20 -3.28
N GLY A 91 -11.11 -8.47 -2.16
CA GLY A 91 -10.67 -9.41 -1.14
C GLY A 91 -11.76 -9.65 -0.10
N LYS A 92 -11.76 -10.84 0.51
CA LYS A 92 -12.65 -11.16 1.64
C LYS A 92 -11.92 -11.02 2.95
N PHE A 93 -12.55 -10.37 3.91
CA PHE A 93 -11.99 -10.14 5.24
C PHE A 93 -13.01 -10.48 6.32
N ARG A 94 -12.51 -10.92 7.48
CA ARG A 94 -13.24 -10.99 8.74
C ARG A 94 -12.29 -10.80 9.91
N LYS A 95 -12.84 -10.59 11.10
CA LYS A 95 -12.11 -10.74 12.36
C LYS A 95 -11.85 -12.23 12.61
N VAL A 96 -10.78 -12.58 13.32
CA VAL A 96 -10.59 -13.95 13.83
C VAL A 96 -11.82 -14.35 14.65
N PRO A 97 -12.42 -15.54 14.43
CA PRO A 97 -13.58 -16.00 15.19
C PRO A 97 -13.33 -15.99 16.71
N GLY A 98 -14.29 -15.47 17.48
CA GLY A 98 -14.18 -15.34 18.94
C GLY A 98 -13.30 -14.18 19.44
N SER A 99 -12.68 -13.41 18.53
CA SER A 99 -11.83 -12.28 18.93
C SER A 99 -12.63 -11.08 19.45
N THR A 100 -12.23 -10.58 20.62
CA THR A 100 -12.75 -9.34 21.22
C THR A 100 -11.97 -8.10 20.79
N VAL A 101 -10.90 -8.26 20.00
CA VAL A 101 -10.01 -7.17 19.57
C VAL A 101 -10.74 -6.22 18.61
N ASP A 102 -10.63 -4.90 18.82
CA ASP A 102 -11.08 -3.89 17.85
C ASP A 102 -10.12 -3.84 16.64
N THR A 103 -10.36 -4.77 15.71
CA THR A 103 -9.56 -4.95 14.50
C THR A 103 -10.01 -3.96 13.41
N ARG A 104 -9.06 -3.17 12.91
CA ARG A 104 -9.28 -2.23 11.80
C ARG A 104 -8.54 -2.69 10.55
N ILE A 105 -9.23 -2.69 9.43
CA ILE A 105 -8.71 -3.14 8.13
C ILE A 105 -8.18 -1.93 7.36
N TYR A 106 -6.95 -2.09 6.86
CA TYR A 106 -6.44 -1.33 5.74
C TYR A 106 -6.14 -2.27 4.58
N PHE A 107 -6.84 -2.06 3.47
CA PHE A 107 -6.71 -2.85 2.26
C PHE A 107 -6.63 -1.92 1.06
N GLY A 108 -5.51 -2.01 0.33
CA GLY A 108 -5.23 -1.05 -0.70
C GLY A 108 -4.04 -1.36 -1.58
N LEU A 109 -3.43 -0.30 -2.11
CA LEU A 109 -2.44 -0.36 -3.18
C LEU A 109 -1.27 0.57 -2.89
N ALA A 110 -0.05 0.09 -3.14
CA ALA A 110 1.12 0.95 -3.30
C ALA A 110 1.22 1.39 -4.76
N SER A 111 1.23 2.70 -4.98
CA SER A 111 1.70 3.29 -6.24
C SER A 111 3.23 3.17 -6.30
N CYS A 112 3.74 2.47 -7.30
CA CYS A 112 5.18 2.24 -7.48
C CYS A 112 5.67 2.87 -8.78
N ASP A 113 6.92 3.33 -8.76
CA ASP A 113 7.62 3.74 -9.99
C ASP A 113 7.96 2.52 -10.87
N GLU A 114 8.56 2.78 -12.03
CA GLU A 114 8.94 1.77 -13.01
C GLU A 114 9.89 0.69 -12.44
N LYS A 115 10.74 1.06 -11.48
CA LYS A 115 11.64 0.14 -10.79
C LYS A 115 10.94 -0.67 -9.71
N GLY A 116 9.65 -0.40 -9.44
CA GLY A 116 8.86 -1.09 -8.42
C GLY A 116 9.03 -0.50 -7.02
N ASN A 117 9.66 0.67 -6.89
CA ASN A 117 9.79 1.33 -5.59
C ASN A 117 8.51 2.11 -5.27
N PRO A 118 7.96 2.00 -4.04
CA PRO A 118 6.84 2.82 -3.62
C PRO A 118 7.12 4.31 -3.78
N ILE A 119 6.14 5.04 -4.30
CA ILE A 119 6.13 6.49 -4.35
C ILE A 119 5.64 6.97 -2.98
N PRO A 120 6.42 7.77 -2.23
CA PRO A 120 5.98 8.27 -0.93
C PRO A 120 4.96 9.40 -1.14
N SER A 121 3.99 9.52 -0.23
CA SER A 121 2.98 10.59 -0.27
C SER A 121 3.58 12.00 -0.29
N GLY A 122 4.68 12.18 0.43
CA GLY A 122 5.48 13.42 0.43
C GLY A 122 5.93 13.86 -0.97
N ALA A 123 6.11 12.93 -1.91
CA ALA A 123 6.54 13.25 -3.27
C ALA A 123 5.42 13.75 -4.19
N VAL A 124 4.15 13.67 -3.77
CA VAL A 124 3.01 13.93 -4.66
C VAL A 124 1.99 14.91 -4.08
N ILE A 125 1.91 15.07 -2.75
CA ILE A 125 0.96 16.00 -2.12
C ILE A 125 1.54 17.41 -2.14
N VAL A 126 1.08 18.22 -3.09
CA VAL A 126 1.42 19.64 -3.23
C VAL A 126 0.47 20.50 -2.40
N MET A 127 1.01 21.44 -1.62
CA MET A 127 0.21 22.46 -0.96
C MET A 127 -0.07 23.62 -1.92
N PRO A 128 -1.34 24.04 -2.08
CA PRO A 128 -1.70 25.05 -3.06
C PRO A 128 -1.09 26.42 -2.73
N ASN A 129 -0.69 27.17 -3.76
CA ASN A 129 -0.18 28.54 -3.65
C ASN A 129 1.08 28.68 -2.77
N THR A 130 1.98 27.69 -2.81
CA THR A 130 3.21 27.67 -2.00
C THR A 130 4.49 27.73 -2.82
N ASP A 131 4.42 27.79 -4.15
CA ASP A 131 5.58 27.93 -5.02
C ASP A 131 6.31 29.26 -4.75
N THR A 132 7.62 29.18 -4.60
CA THR A 132 8.54 30.30 -4.38
C THR A 132 9.96 29.88 -4.78
N VAL A 133 10.97 30.65 -4.39
CA VAL A 133 12.37 30.29 -4.58
C VAL A 133 13.18 30.44 -3.29
N LEU A 134 14.28 29.71 -3.21
CA LEU A 134 15.29 29.94 -2.18
C LEU A 134 15.82 31.38 -2.27
N ALA A 135 15.82 32.08 -1.14
CA ALA A 135 16.38 33.43 -1.04
C ALA A 135 17.92 33.37 -0.97
N ASP A 136 18.46 32.37 -0.26
CA ASP A 136 19.89 32.10 -0.14
C ASP A 136 20.20 30.65 -0.52
N ALA A 137 21.46 30.37 -0.87
CA ALA A 137 21.92 28.99 -1.05
C ALA A 137 21.83 28.23 0.29
N VAL A 138 21.41 26.97 0.22
CA VAL A 138 21.40 26.05 1.36
C VAL A 138 22.48 24.99 1.18
N LYS A 139 23.23 24.70 2.25
CA LYS A 139 24.32 23.74 2.28
C LYS A 139 23.89 22.44 2.96
N LYS A 140 24.62 21.36 2.68
CA LYS A 140 24.51 20.13 3.47
C LYS A 140 24.86 20.43 4.93
N GLY A 141 24.03 19.96 5.85
CA GLY A 141 24.18 20.23 7.28
C GLY A 141 23.33 21.39 7.80
N ASP A 142 22.81 22.25 6.93
CA ASP A 142 21.94 23.35 7.36
C ASP A 142 20.60 22.83 7.88
N LYS A 143 20.09 23.45 8.95
CA LYS A 143 18.74 23.21 9.47
C LYS A 143 17.77 24.34 9.19
N VAL A 144 18.25 25.48 8.72
CA VAL A 144 17.43 26.65 8.42
C VAL A 144 17.57 26.95 6.93
N ILE A 145 16.44 27.06 6.25
CA ILE A 145 16.35 27.45 4.85
C ILE A 145 15.71 28.84 4.78
N LYS A 146 16.15 29.67 3.84
CA LYS A 146 15.51 30.95 3.55
C LYS A 146 14.79 30.90 2.22
N VAL A 147 13.53 31.33 2.19
CA VAL A 147 12.73 31.46 0.97
C VAL A 147 12.19 32.88 0.84
N LYS A 148 11.86 33.30 -0.39
CA LYS A 148 11.33 34.66 -0.62
C LYS A 148 9.94 34.85 -0.04
N ASP A 149 9.05 33.87 -0.19
CA ASP A 149 7.68 33.95 0.32
C ASP A 149 7.19 32.60 0.86
N ALA A 150 6.87 32.55 2.14
CA ALA A 150 6.20 31.43 2.79
C ALA A 150 4.88 31.84 3.46
N SER A 151 4.28 32.97 3.06
CA SER A 151 3.06 33.53 3.66
C SER A 151 1.85 32.60 3.59
N LYS A 152 1.84 31.66 2.63
CA LYS A 152 0.79 30.64 2.45
C LYS A 152 1.18 29.26 3.01
N TRP A 153 2.37 29.12 3.56
CA TRP A 153 2.86 27.87 4.10
C TRP A 153 2.31 27.67 5.51
N ASP A 154 2.10 26.42 5.90
CA ASP A 154 1.76 26.07 7.28
C ASP A 154 2.80 25.13 7.90
N LYS A 155 2.83 25.07 9.23
CA LYS A 155 3.73 24.18 9.99
C LYS A 155 2.98 23.04 10.68
N ARG A 156 1.78 22.70 10.21
CA ARG A 156 1.03 21.57 10.78
C ARG A 156 1.79 20.27 10.45
N ASN A 157 1.33 19.17 11.03
CA ASN A 157 2.02 17.89 10.94
C ASN A 157 2.37 17.53 9.49
N PHE A 158 3.61 17.06 9.31
CA PHE A 158 4.15 16.45 8.09
C PHE A 158 4.46 17.37 6.90
N LYS A 159 4.55 18.69 7.11
CA LYS A 159 4.94 19.63 6.05
C LYS A 159 6.42 19.57 5.76
N ILE A 160 6.78 19.62 4.48
CA ILE A 160 8.15 19.48 3.96
C ILE A 160 8.39 20.49 2.85
N VAL A 161 9.66 20.80 2.58
CA VAL A 161 10.09 21.63 1.45
C VAL A 161 10.49 20.72 0.30
N ALA A 162 9.83 20.86 -0.85
CA ALA A 162 10.26 20.22 -2.09
C ALA A 162 11.12 21.19 -2.90
N PHE A 163 12.16 20.67 -3.54
CA PHE A 163 13.14 21.42 -4.32
C PHE A 163 13.03 21.09 -5.80
N ASN A 164 13.60 21.96 -6.65
CA ASN A 164 13.58 21.84 -8.11
C ASN A 164 12.16 21.66 -8.67
N THR A 165 11.23 22.42 -8.10
CA THR A 165 9.81 22.29 -8.40
C THR A 165 9.49 22.91 -9.76
N LYS A 166 8.45 22.41 -10.43
CA LYS A 166 7.99 22.92 -11.73
C LYS A 166 6.53 23.32 -11.68
N ALA A 167 6.19 24.53 -12.13
CA ALA A 167 4.82 25.07 -12.02
C ALA A 167 3.75 24.19 -12.69
N ASP A 168 4.12 23.44 -13.73
CA ASP A 168 3.22 22.51 -14.43
C ASP A 168 3.03 21.16 -13.69
N LEU A 169 3.76 20.95 -12.59
CA LEU A 169 3.84 19.72 -11.79
C LEU A 169 4.50 18.54 -12.50
N SER A 170 5.23 18.77 -13.60
CA SER A 170 5.99 17.73 -14.30
C SER A 170 7.19 17.22 -13.49
N ASP A 171 7.45 17.80 -12.32
CA ASP A 171 8.41 17.30 -11.33
C ASP A 171 7.86 16.14 -10.48
N LEU A 172 6.56 15.87 -10.50
CA LEU A 172 5.96 14.81 -9.70
C LEU A 172 6.17 13.42 -10.33
N PRO A 173 6.50 12.38 -9.53
CA PRO A 173 6.71 12.41 -8.09
C PRO A 173 8.06 13.03 -7.74
N ASN A 174 8.05 14.10 -6.94
CA ASN A 174 9.24 14.83 -6.55
C ASN A 174 9.83 14.22 -5.28
N ARG A 175 10.91 13.44 -5.40
CA ARG A 175 11.58 12.82 -4.26
C ARG A 175 12.67 13.71 -3.63
N THR A 176 12.88 14.90 -4.17
CA THR A 176 13.86 15.87 -3.66
C THR A 176 13.17 16.81 -2.66
N PHE A 177 13.03 16.35 -1.43
CA PHE A 177 12.42 17.12 -0.34
C PHE A 177 13.18 17.05 0.99
N SER A 178 12.93 18.00 1.87
CA SER A 178 13.53 18.12 3.21
C SER A 178 12.89 17.16 4.22
N SER A 179 13.44 17.12 5.45
CA SER A 179 12.67 16.64 6.60
C SER A 179 11.51 17.57 6.94
N ASN A 180 10.66 17.19 7.91
CA ASN A 180 9.55 18.01 8.37
C ASN A 180 9.99 19.42 8.79
N ILE A 181 9.14 20.39 8.50
CA ILE A 181 9.24 21.77 8.97
C ILE A 181 8.80 21.82 10.43
N THR A 182 9.59 22.47 11.28
CA THR A 182 9.29 22.67 12.71
C THR A 182 9.00 24.12 13.04
N LYS A 183 9.49 25.07 12.23
CA LYS A 183 9.29 26.50 12.45
C LYS A 183 9.21 27.25 11.11
N LEU A 184 8.37 28.29 11.09
CA LEU A 184 8.22 29.27 10.02
C LEU A 184 8.24 30.65 10.65
N GLU A 185 9.17 31.51 10.22
CA GLU A 185 9.32 32.88 10.72
C GLU A 185 9.63 33.83 9.58
N GLN A 186 8.91 34.95 9.51
CA GLN A 186 9.29 36.04 8.62
C GLN A 186 10.36 36.90 9.30
N LYS A 187 11.47 37.17 8.60
CA LYS A 187 12.55 38.05 9.04
C LYS A 187 12.91 39.02 7.93
N GLY A 188 12.40 40.25 8.05
CA GLY A 188 12.51 41.23 6.97
C GLY A 188 11.82 40.72 5.70
N ASP A 189 12.56 40.73 4.59
CA ASP A 189 12.05 40.38 3.26
C ASP A 189 12.11 38.88 2.94
N VAL A 190 12.51 38.05 3.90
CA VAL A 190 12.63 36.59 3.72
C VAL A 190 11.89 35.83 4.81
N TRP A 191 11.57 34.58 4.50
CA TRP A 191 11.05 33.61 5.45
C TRP A 191 12.13 32.59 5.81
N GLU A 192 12.40 32.44 7.10
CA GLU A 192 13.22 31.36 7.66
C GLU A 192 12.38 30.15 8.01
N ILE A 193 12.83 28.99 7.55
CA ILE A 193 12.17 27.70 7.70
C ILE A 193 13.11 26.76 8.42
N THR A 194 12.78 26.41 9.66
CA THR A 194 13.56 25.45 10.45
C THR A 194 13.08 24.04 10.17
N LEU A 195 14.03 23.14 9.92
CA LEU A 195 13.82 21.73 9.65
C LEU A 195 14.09 20.85 10.87
N GLN A 196 13.39 19.72 10.95
CA GLN A 196 13.59 18.72 11.99
C GLN A 196 14.99 18.08 11.93
N ALA A 197 15.49 17.79 10.72
CA ALA A 197 16.80 17.22 10.47
C ALA A 197 17.60 18.10 9.49
N PRO A 198 18.95 18.05 9.55
CA PRO A 198 19.79 18.78 8.61
C PRO A 198 19.56 18.39 7.15
N MET A 199 19.79 19.34 6.26
CA MET A 199 19.81 19.15 4.82
C MET A 199 20.86 18.13 4.40
N ARG A 200 20.44 17.18 3.57
CA ARG A 200 21.31 16.13 3.02
C ARG A 200 22.00 16.56 1.72
N THR A 201 21.40 17.52 1.02
CA THR A 201 21.79 18.01 -0.30
C THR A 201 21.87 19.52 -0.26
N ALA A 202 22.84 20.11 -0.96
CA ALA A 202 22.95 21.55 -1.12
C ALA A 202 22.16 22.02 -2.36
N TYR A 203 21.61 23.23 -2.30
CA TYR A 203 20.91 23.86 -3.43
C TYR A 203 21.30 25.34 -3.52
N PRO A 204 21.51 25.90 -4.72
CA PRO A 204 21.87 27.31 -4.90
C PRO A 204 20.69 28.25 -4.60
N ALA A 205 20.98 29.52 -4.33
CA ALA A 205 19.98 30.57 -4.27
C ALA A 205 19.18 30.62 -5.59
N GLY A 206 17.90 30.98 -5.52
CA GLY A 206 17.01 31.00 -6.68
C GLY A 206 16.44 29.63 -7.08
N THR A 207 16.82 28.53 -6.41
CA THR A 207 16.19 27.21 -6.63
C THR A 207 14.69 27.28 -6.38
N ALA A 208 13.89 26.80 -7.33
CA ALA A 208 12.43 26.69 -7.17
C ALA A 208 12.07 25.71 -6.07
N VAL A 209 11.19 26.14 -5.16
CA VAL A 209 10.71 25.34 -4.04
C VAL A 209 9.20 25.50 -3.86
N ARG A 210 8.57 24.51 -3.23
CA ARG A 210 7.17 24.58 -2.79
C ARG A 210 6.99 23.79 -1.52
N GLN A 211 5.89 24.02 -0.82
CA GLN A 211 5.53 23.17 0.29
C GLN A 211 4.82 21.89 -0.21
N GLN A 212 5.30 20.75 0.26
CA GLN A 212 4.61 19.47 0.15
C GLN A 212 4.24 18.94 1.53
N SER A 213 3.50 17.84 1.59
CA SER A 213 3.09 17.20 2.84
C SER A 213 3.23 15.69 2.75
N HIS A 214 3.64 15.02 3.83
CA HIS A 214 3.28 13.60 3.94
C HIS A 214 1.78 13.46 4.23
N GLY A 215 1.25 12.29 3.87
CA GLY A 215 -0.11 11.84 4.13
C GLY A 215 -0.13 10.32 4.28
N SER A 216 -1.24 9.69 3.90
CA SER A 216 -1.35 8.22 3.91
C SER A 216 -0.18 7.56 3.17
N THR A 217 0.39 6.50 3.74
CA THR A 217 1.54 5.78 3.15
C THR A 217 1.21 5.13 1.81
N TYR A 218 -0.04 4.66 1.66
CA TYR A 218 -0.54 3.95 0.49
C TYR A 218 -1.95 4.46 0.13
N MET A 219 -2.45 4.04 -1.02
CA MET A 219 -3.86 4.18 -1.39
C MET A 219 -4.67 3.12 -0.67
N TYR A 220 -5.81 3.45 -0.07
CA TYR A 220 -6.68 2.47 0.63
C TYR A 220 -8.09 2.42 0.06
N PRO A 221 -8.27 2.09 -1.24
CA PRO A 221 -9.58 2.09 -1.87
C PRO A 221 -10.49 0.95 -1.38
N GLY A 222 -9.92 -0.20 -0.98
CA GLY A 222 -10.69 -1.37 -0.54
C GLY A 222 -11.22 -1.25 0.89
N ALA A 223 -10.39 -0.77 1.81
CA ALA A 223 -10.79 -0.41 3.17
C ALA A 223 -9.77 0.55 3.79
N ALA A 224 -10.26 1.62 4.43
CA ALA A 224 -9.45 2.58 5.16
C ALA A 224 -9.98 2.73 6.60
N TYR A 225 -9.31 2.09 7.57
CA TYR A 225 -9.71 2.09 8.98
C TYR A 225 -11.12 1.54 9.25
N VAL A 226 -11.55 0.56 8.46
CA VAL A 226 -12.88 -0.06 8.60
C VAL A 226 -12.85 -1.16 9.66
N SER A 227 -13.87 -1.26 10.51
CA SER A 227 -14.00 -2.37 11.46
C SER A 227 -14.07 -3.70 10.73
N ALA A 228 -13.28 -4.68 11.17
CA ALA A 228 -13.35 -6.03 10.65
C ALA A 228 -14.70 -6.70 11.04
N PRO A 229 -15.46 -7.24 10.08
CA PRO A 229 -16.73 -7.89 10.35
C PRO A 229 -16.54 -9.23 11.06
N ALA A 230 -17.57 -9.71 11.78
CA ALA A 230 -17.54 -11.03 12.41
C ALA A 230 -17.50 -12.15 11.36
N ASP A 231 -18.35 -12.02 10.34
CA ASP A 231 -18.43 -12.94 9.21
C ASP A 231 -17.62 -12.45 8.00
N TRP A 232 -17.37 -13.37 7.06
CA TRP A 232 -16.71 -13.03 5.80
C TRP A 232 -17.48 -11.95 5.05
N LYS A 233 -16.79 -10.85 4.75
CA LYS A 233 -17.30 -9.77 3.89
C LYS A 233 -16.34 -9.51 2.76
N GLU A 234 -16.88 -9.37 1.55
CA GLU A 234 -16.10 -8.90 0.40
C GLU A 234 -15.95 -7.37 0.46
N PHE A 235 -14.71 -6.92 0.27
CA PHE A 235 -14.34 -5.52 0.08
C PHE A 235 -13.87 -5.36 -1.35
N THR A 236 -14.47 -4.41 -2.09
CA THR A 236 -14.11 -4.15 -3.48
C THR A 236 -13.92 -2.67 -3.73
N ALA A 237 -13.08 -2.34 -4.71
CA ALA A 237 -12.93 -0.97 -5.17
C ALA A 237 -12.46 -0.89 -6.62
N GLU A 238 -12.79 0.23 -7.25
CA GLU A 238 -12.32 0.58 -8.58
C GLU A 238 -11.30 1.71 -8.52
N ILE A 239 -10.25 1.56 -9.32
CA ILE A 239 -9.16 2.52 -9.45
C ILE A 239 -9.04 2.88 -10.92
N LYS A 240 -9.10 4.17 -11.24
CA LYS A 240 -9.04 4.65 -12.63
C LYS A 240 -8.28 5.97 -12.70
N GLY A 241 -7.51 6.13 -13.76
CA GLY A 241 -6.80 7.38 -14.00
C GLY A 241 -5.60 7.58 -13.07
N GLN A 242 -4.91 8.67 -13.33
CA GLN A 242 -3.82 9.17 -12.51
C GLN A 242 -4.16 10.60 -12.11
N VAL A 243 -4.00 10.93 -10.83
CA VAL A 243 -4.21 12.31 -10.38
C VAL A 243 -3.04 13.19 -10.82
N LYS A 244 -3.28 14.48 -11.04
CA LYS A 244 -2.21 15.45 -11.34
C LYS A 244 -1.28 15.67 -10.14
N SER A 245 -1.86 15.75 -8.94
CA SER A 245 -1.14 15.85 -7.65
C SER A 245 -2.03 15.34 -6.50
N GLY A 246 -1.41 15.05 -5.36
CA GLY A 246 -2.08 14.52 -4.19
C GLY A 246 -2.01 13.00 -4.07
N SER A 247 -2.71 12.48 -3.06
CA SER A 247 -2.73 11.06 -2.72
C SER A 247 -4.17 10.53 -2.56
N PRO A 248 -5.05 10.66 -3.57
CA PRO A 248 -6.40 10.10 -3.49
C PRO A 248 -6.36 8.58 -3.39
N SER A 249 -7.42 7.98 -2.86
CA SER A 249 -7.50 6.52 -2.68
C SER A 249 -7.86 5.76 -3.96
N LYS A 250 -8.56 6.40 -4.93
CA LYS A 250 -9.13 5.74 -6.12
C LYS A 250 -8.52 6.17 -7.46
N GLN A 251 -7.42 6.93 -7.43
CA GLN A 251 -6.65 7.27 -8.63
C GLN A 251 -5.17 7.01 -8.35
N TRP A 252 -4.44 6.54 -9.35
CA TRP A 252 -3.01 6.32 -9.22
C TRP A 252 -2.27 7.63 -8.92
N TRP A 253 -1.22 7.55 -8.11
CA TRP A 253 -0.41 8.72 -7.80
C TRP A 253 0.46 9.12 -9.00
N PRO A 254 0.86 10.40 -9.12
CA PRO A 254 1.73 10.86 -10.19
C PRO A 254 2.97 9.97 -10.36
N GLY A 255 3.21 9.52 -11.59
CA GLY A 255 4.36 8.67 -11.95
C GLY A 255 4.24 7.19 -11.56
N ALA A 256 3.08 6.73 -11.08
CA ALA A 256 2.84 5.31 -10.90
C ALA A 256 2.96 4.56 -12.24
N ARG A 257 3.74 3.48 -12.25
CA ARG A 257 3.89 2.54 -13.38
C ARG A 257 3.64 1.10 -12.97
N LYS A 258 3.68 0.83 -11.66
CA LYS A 258 3.40 -0.47 -11.06
C LYS A 258 2.45 -0.31 -9.88
N GLY A 259 1.57 -1.30 -9.69
CA GLY A 259 0.64 -1.36 -8.57
C GLY A 259 0.82 -2.64 -7.77
N LYS A 260 1.08 -2.52 -6.47
CA LYS A 260 1.16 -3.67 -5.55
C LYS A 260 -0.01 -3.65 -4.58
N ILE A 261 -0.59 -4.81 -4.30
CA ILE A 261 -1.59 -4.94 -3.24
C ILE A 261 -0.89 -4.77 -1.90
N VAL A 262 -1.50 -4.04 -0.98
CA VAL A 262 -1.00 -3.83 0.38
C VAL A 262 -2.11 -4.09 1.39
N ILE A 263 -1.74 -4.82 2.44
CA ILE A 263 -2.59 -5.08 3.60
C ILE A 263 -1.80 -4.67 4.85
N PHE A 264 -2.44 -3.92 5.74
CA PHE A 264 -1.78 -3.28 6.88
C PHE A 264 -2.61 -3.39 8.17
N SER A 265 -1.97 -3.78 9.28
CA SER A 265 -2.50 -3.56 10.64
C SER A 265 -2.13 -2.18 11.14
N VAL A 266 -3.07 -1.46 11.75
CA VAL A 266 -2.78 -0.15 12.36
C VAL A 266 -1.59 -0.25 13.33
N TRP A 267 -0.66 0.71 13.25
CA TRP A 267 0.48 0.80 14.16
C TRP A 267 0.00 0.92 15.61
N ASN A 268 0.62 0.14 16.51
CA ASN A 268 0.31 0.10 17.95
C ASN A 268 -1.16 -0.18 18.32
N LYS A 269 -1.93 -0.79 17.42
CA LYS A 269 -3.25 -1.34 17.76
C LYS A 269 -3.23 -2.86 17.62
N PRO A 270 -3.93 -3.57 18.51
CA PRO A 270 -4.13 -4.99 18.32
C PRO A 270 -4.88 -5.24 17.01
N THR A 271 -4.54 -6.32 16.31
CA THR A 271 -5.15 -6.70 15.03
C THR A 271 -5.25 -8.21 14.99
N GLU A 272 -6.46 -8.72 14.81
CA GLU A 272 -6.73 -10.13 14.64
C GLU A 272 -7.70 -10.28 13.46
N MET A 273 -7.14 -10.29 12.26
CA MET A 273 -7.91 -10.38 11.03
C MET A 273 -7.55 -11.61 10.22
N GLN A 274 -8.53 -12.10 9.48
CA GLN A 274 -8.36 -13.13 8.48
C GLN A 274 -8.76 -12.59 7.12
N PHE A 275 -8.04 -13.00 6.08
CA PHE A 275 -8.33 -12.62 4.71
C PHE A 275 -8.02 -13.74 3.71
N LYS A 276 -8.73 -13.69 2.58
CA LYS A 276 -8.58 -14.62 1.45
C LYS A 276 -9.14 -14.00 0.17
N ASP A 277 -8.99 -14.70 -0.95
CA ASP A 277 -9.54 -14.34 -2.25
C ASP A 277 -9.07 -12.94 -2.71
N ILE A 278 -7.81 -12.59 -2.39
CA ILE A 278 -7.25 -11.28 -2.70
C ILE A 278 -6.89 -11.19 -4.19
N SER A 279 -7.30 -10.12 -4.85
CA SER A 279 -7.00 -9.88 -6.27
C SER A 279 -6.96 -8.41 -6.63
N LEU A 280 -6.15 -8.09 -7.64
CA LEU A 280 -6.17 -6.85 -8.41
C LEU A 280 -6.20 -7.22 -9.88
N THR A 281 -7.23 -6.78 -10.59
CA THR A 281 -7.49 -7.17 -11.98
C THR A 281 -7.73 -5.94 -12.83
N GLU A 282 -7.07 -5.86 -13.98
CA GLU A 282 -7.41 -4.92 -15.05
C GLU A 282 -8.81 -5.24 -15.61
N LYS A 283 -9.61 -4.21 -15.91
CA LYS A 283 -10.94 -4.35 -16.52
C LYS A 283 -10.92 -3.95 -17.98
#